data_AF-A0A1S2KJI9-F1
#
_entry.id   AF-A0A1S2KJI9-F1
#
_cell.length_a   1.000
_cell.length_b   1.000
_cell.length_c   1.000
_cell.angle_alpha   90.00
_cell.angle_beta   90.00
_cell.angle_gamma   90.00
#
_symmetry.space_group_name_H-M   'P 1'
#
loop_
_entity.id
_entity.type
_entity.pdbx_description
1 polymer ?
#
loop_
_entity_poly.entity_id
_entity_poly.type
_entity_poly.pdbx_seq_one_letter_code
_entity_poly.pdbx_strand_id
1 'polypeptide(L)'
;MPLNLKDIPTANGGWFKPKEAADAVAILIEVKDFERQRPTPNGPKDSILADVTTFKSPEQLERLAPEVSKGQRIEQTVLARDLATLVGDAVLVTVTQVPATKPGAHPAWVWKQVTDMGIRNKVIAYADQRDAAVDAAVAAAPSFD
;
A
#
# COMPACT_ATOMS: atom_id res chain seq x y z
N MET A 1 31.54 5.91 -10.44
CA MET A 1 30.11 5.59 -10.18
C MET A 1 29.83 5.96 -8.74
N PRO A 2 28.78 6.74 -8.44
CA PRO A 2 28.41 7.05 -7.06
C PRO A 2 28.05 5.78 -6.30
N LEU A 3 28.38 5.75 -5.00
CA LEU A 3 28.03 4.68 -4.08
C LEU A 3 26.51 4.70 -3.85
N ASN A 4 25.79 3.69 -4.35
CA ASN A 4 24.35 3.53 -4.09
C ASN A 4 24.17 2.73 -2.79
N LEU A 5 24.08 3.44 -1.68
CA LEU A 5 23.62 2.86 -0.41
C LEU A 5 22.13 2.56 -0.52
N LYS A 6 21.73 1.33 -0.17
CA LYS A 6 20.33 0.94 -0.05
C LYS A 6 20.00 0.76 1.42
N ASP A 7 18.91 1.38 1.86
CA ASP A 7 18.38 1.13 3.20
C ASP A 7 17.82 -0.29 3.31
N ILE A 8 17.92 -0.86 4.51
CA ILE A 8 17.25 -2.13 4.80
C ILE A 8 15.73 -1.87 4.75
N PRO A 9 14.96 -2.63 3.97
CA PRO A 9 13.51 -2.50 3.95
C PRO A 9 12.92 -2.89 5.32
N THR A 10 12.67 -1.91 6.18
CA THR A 10 12.11 -2.14 7.51
C THR A 10 10.59 -2.10 7.48
N ALA A 11 9.95 -3.15 8.01
CA ALA A 11 8.50 -3.28 8.10
C ALA A 11 7.91 -2.44 9.27
N ASN A 12 8.22 -1.16 9.32
CA ASN A 12 7.83 -0.28 10.43
C ASN A 12 6.31 -0.01 10.48
N GLY A 13 5.62 -0.18 9.34
CA GLY A 13 4.16 -0.03 9.23
C GLY A 13 3.36 -1.25 9.71
N GLY A 14 4.04 -2.27 10.24
CA GLY A 14 3.41 -3.51 10.72
C GLY A 14 2.89 -4.39 9.58
N TRP A 15 1.80 -5.11 9.85
CA TRP A 15 1.18 -6.03 8.89
C TRP A 15 -0.16 -5.47 8.42
N PHE A 16 -0.39 -5.52 7.10
CA PHE A 16 -1.67 -5.20 6.51
C PHE A 16 -2.71 -6.24 6.92
N LYS A 17 -3.82 -5.75 7.46
CA LYS A 17 -4.95 -6.57 7.91
C LYS A 17 -6.16 -6.25 7.02
N PRO A 18 -6.46 -7.07 6.00
CA PRO A 18 -7.49 -6.75 5.03
C PRO A 18 -8.88 -6.59 5.65
N LYS A 19 -9.16 -7.29 6.75
CA LYS A 19 -10.42 -7.14 7.49
C LYS A 19 -10.61 -5.72 8.07
N GLU A 20 -9.55 -5.07 8.52
CA GLU A 20 -9.61 -3.71 9.09
C GLU A 20 -9.72 -2.63 8.00
N ALA A 21 -9.37 -2.98 6.76
CA ALA A 21 -9.41 -2.09 5.60
C ALA A 21 -10.57 -2.40 4.63
N ALA A 22 -11.42 -3.39 4.95
CA ALA A 22 -12.48 -3.88 4.06
C ALA A 22 -13.54 -2.81 3.73
N ASP A 23 -13.81 -1.93 4.69
CA ASP A 23 -14.78 -0.85 4.55
C ASP A 23 -14.16 0.46 4.02
N ALA A 24 -12.88 0.45 3.64
CA ALA A 24 -12.22 1.62 3.10
C ALA A 24 -12.79 2.01 1.73
N VAL A 25 -13.03 3.30 1.54
CA VAL A 25 -13.49 3.88 0.26
C VAL A 25 -12.40 3.76 -0.81
N ALA A 26 -11.15 3.93 -0.41
CA ALA A 26 -10.00 3.80 -1.30
C ALA A 26 -8.73 3.47 -0.52
N ILE A 27 -7.85 2.70 -1.15
CA ILE A 27 -6.52 2.33 -0.64
C ILE A 27 -5.52 2.59 -1.76
N LEU A 28 -4.60 3.53 -1.54
CA LEU A 28 -3.43 3.73 -2.39
C LEU A 28 -2.28 2.88 -1.84
N ILE A 29 -1.75 2.00 -2.68
CA ILE A 29 -0.64 1.10 -2.35
C ILE A 29 0.54 1.50 -3.23
N GLU A 30 1.65 1.90 -2.61
CA GLU A 30 2.91 2.20 -3.29
C GLU A 30 3.90 1.07 -3.01
N VAL A 31 4.06 0.16 -3.96
CA VAL A 31 4.79 -1.10 -3.78
C VAL A 31 6.30 -0.84 -3.85
N LYS A 32 7.02 -1.19 -2.80
CA LYS A 32 8.47 -0.94 -2.68
C LYS A 32 9.31 -2.17 -2.96
N ASP A 33 8.86 -3.34 -2.49
CA ASP A 33 9.61 -4.58 -2.62
C ASP A 33 8.68 -5.81 -2.62
N PHE A 34 9.15 -6.90 -3.22
CA PHE A 34 8.48 -8.19 -3.25
C PHE A 34 9.47 -9.32 -2.94
N GLU A 35 9.19 -10.05 -1.86
CA GLU A 35 9.94 -11.24 -1.46
C GLU A 35 9.10 -12.48 -1.70
N ARG A 36 9.47 -13.27 -2.70
CA ARG A 36 8.85 -14.56 -2.98
C ARG A 36 9.25 -15.58 -1.92
N GLN A 37 8.27 -16.29 -1.34
CA GLN A 37 8.52 -17.38 -0.37
C GLN A 37 9.47 -17.00 0.78
N ARG A 38 9.32 -15.78 1.33
CA ARG A 38 10.05 -15.33 2.50
C ARG A 38 9.83 -16.30 3.67
N PRO A 39 10.89 -16.78 4.36
CA PRO A 39 10.75 -17.62 5.53
C PRO A 39 9.98 -16.92 6.66
N THR A 40 8.93 -17.57 7.18
CA THR A 40 8.19 -17.10 8.37
C THR A 40 7.99 -18.26 9.35
N PRO A 41 7.69 -18.00 10.64
CA PRO A 41 7.38 -19.05 11.61
C PRO A 41 6.22 -19.96 11.20
N ASN A 42 5.32 -19.48 10.33
CA ASN A 42 4.15 -20.20 9.86
C ASN A 42 4.36 -20.80 8.45
N GLY A 43 5.61 -20.97 8.03
CA GLY A 43 6.00 -21.42 6.70
C GLY A 43 6.32 -20.27 5.72
N PRO A 44 6.89 -20.58 4.56
CA PRO A 44 7.22 -19.58 3.54
C PRO A 44 5.98 -18.83 3.02
N LYS A 45 6.08 -17.52 2.86
CA LYS A 45 5.00 -16.68 2.32
C LYS A 45 5.53 -15.69 1.29
N ASP A 46 4.73 -15.42 0.29
CA ASP A 46 4.95 -14.28 -0.60
C ASP A 46 4.67 -13.01 0.22
N SER A 47 5.60 -12.05 0.19
CA SER A 47 5.52 -10.83 1.00
C SER A 47 5.74 -9.60 0.13
N ILE A 48 4.87 -8.62 0.26
CA ILE A 48 5.05 -7.27 -0.29
C ILE A 48 5.44 -6.33 0.84
N LEU A 49 6.37 -5.42 0.56
CA LEU A 49 6.57 -4.21 1.37
C LEU A 49 6.02 -3.03 0.58
N ALA A 50 5.12 -2.26 1.17
CA ALA A 50 4.50 -1.11 0.53
C ALA A 50 4.23 0.02 1.53
N ASP A 51 4.12 1.25 1.02
CA ASP A 51 3.44 2.31 1.75
C ASP A 51 1.95 2.20 1.45
N VAL A 52 1.12 2.17 2.49
CA VAL A 52 -0.33 1.98 2.36
C VAL A 52 -1.04 3.19 2.91
N THR A 53 -1.79 3.87 2.04
CA THR A 53 -2.60 5.04 2.37
C THR A 53 -4.07 4.65 2.27
N THR A 54 -4.79 4.71 3.38
CA THR A 54 -6.19 4.24 3.49
C THR A 54 -7.13 5.41 3.76
N PHE A 55 -8.14 5.56 2.91
CA PHE A 55 -9.27 6.48 3.10
C PHE A 55 -10.47 5.67 3.58
N LYS A 56 -10.73 5.69 4.88
CA LYS A 56 -11.79 4.88 5.50
C LYS A 56 -13.20 5.41 5.24
N SER A 57 -13.34 6.69 4.97
CA SER A 57 -14.64 7.32 4.76
C SER A 57 -14.61 8.36 3.64
N PRO A 58 -15.77 8.71 3.06
CA PRO A 58 -15.86 9.79 2.08
C PRO A 58 -15.34 11.12 2.64
N GLU A 59 -15.59 11.41 3.93
CA GLU A 59 -15.13 12.64 4.58
C GLU A 59 -13.59 12.72 4.65
N GLN A 60 -12.91 11.60 4.91
CA GLN A 60 -11.43 11.57 4.85
C GLN A 60 -10.93 11.86 3.44
N LEU A 61 -11.63 11.35 2.43
CA LEU A 61 -11.30 11.57 1.03
C LEU A 61 -11.53 13.03 0.61
N GLU A 62 -12.64 13.67 1.02
CA GLU A 62 -12.86 15.10 0.76
C GLU A 62 -11.79 15.98 1.42
N ARG A 63 -11.39 15.62 2.64
CA ARG A 63 -10.43 16.39 3.43
C ARG A 63 -8.98 16.06 3.12
N LEU A 64 -8.72 15.12 2.21
CA LEU A 64 -7.39 14.61 1.87
C LEU A 64 -6.59 14.18 3.13
N ALA A 65 -7.29 13.55 4.08
CA ALA A 65 -6.76 13.19 5.40
C ALA A 65 -6.81 11.66 5.64
N PRO A 66 -6.00 10.87 4.91
CA PRO A 66 -5.96 9.42 5.05
C PRO A 66 -5.14 8.96 6.25
N GLU A 67 -5.25 7.67 6.57
CA GLU A 67 -4.30 6.97 7.42
C GLU A 67 -3.14 6.43 6.56
N VAL A 68 -1.90 6.77 6.92
CA VAL A 68 -0.69 6.38 6.18
C VAL A 68 0.14 5.41 7.02
N SER A 69 0.37 4.21 6.48
CA SER A 69 1.27 3.21 7.05
C SER A 69 2.47 3.02 6.13
N LYS A 70 3.62 3.61 6.48
CA LYS A 70 4.86 3.49 5.70
C LYS A 70 5.58 2.19 6.00
N GLY A 71 6.03 1.47 4.97
CA GLY A 71 6.71 0.19 5.11
C GLY A 71 5.84 -0.87 5.79
N GLN A 72 4.59 -1.02 5.35
CA GLN A 72 3.68 -2.06 5.81
C GLN A 72 3.88 -3.36 5.00
N ARG A 73 3.85 -4.51 5.68
CA ARG A 73 3.95 -5.83 5.03
C ARG A 73 2.60 -6.41 4.68
N ILE A 74 2.46 -6.92 3.46
CA ILE A 74 1.27 -7.65 2.98
C ILE A 74 1.69 -9.10 2.70
N GLU A 75 1.15 -10.06 3.46
CA GLU A 75 1.55 -11.48 3.40
C GLU A 75 0.38 -12.43 3.09
N GLN A 76 -0.81 -11.90 2.82
CA GLN A 76 -1.92 -12.72 2.33
C GLN A 76 -1.61 -13.13 0.89
N THR A 77 -1.46 -14.43 0.64
CA THR A 77 -0.89 -14.98 -0.60
C THR A 77 -1.45 -14.38 -1.88
N VAL A 78 -2.77 -14.23 -1.99
CA VAL A 78 -3.40 -13.65 -3.18
C VAL A 78 -3.06 -12.16 -3.31
N LEU A 79 -3.27 -11.39 -2.23
CA LEU A 79 -2.98 -9.96 -2.21
C LEU A 79 -1.51 -9.64 -2.52
N ALA A 80 -0.58 -10.41 -1.95
CA ALA A 80 0.84 -10.21 -2.16
C ALA A 80 1.26 -10.56 -3.60
N ARG A 81 0.73 -11.67 -4.15
CA ARG A 81 1.04 -12.11 -5.50
C ARG A 81 0.53 -11.14 -6.57
N ASP A 82 -0.67 -10.59 -6.40
CA ASP A 82 -1.27 -9.66 -7.36
C ASP A 82 -0.46 -8.36 -7.49
N LEU A 83 0.30 -7.99 -6.46
CA LEU A 83 1.14 -6.79 -6.43
C LEU A 83 2.58 -7.04 -6.89
N ALA A 84 2.99 -8.31 -7.10
CA ALA A 84 4.39 -8.67 -7.36
C ALA A 84 4.96 -8.02 -8.64
N THR A 85 4.12 -7.76 -9.64
CA THR A 85 4.53 -7.12 -10.90
C THR A 85 4.45 -5.60 -10.86
N LEU A 86 4.07 -5.01 -9.72
CA LEU A 86 3.88 -3.57 -9.54
C LEU A 86 4.96 -2.93 -8.67
N VAL A 87 6.09 -3.61 -8.44
CA VAL A 87 7.20 -3.08 -7.65
C VAL A 87 7.74 -1.81 -8.30
N GLY A 88 7.75 -0.71 -7.55
CA GLY A 88 8.10 0.63 -8.04
C GLY A 88 6.91 1.47 -8.50
N ASP A 89 5.73 0.86 -8.64
CA ASP A 89 4.50 1.53 -9.05
C ASP A 89 3.51 1.71 -7.89
N ALA A 90 2.50 2.55 -8.14
CA ALA A 90 1.38 2.76 -7.25
C ALA A 90 0.07 2.23 -7.86
N VAL A 91 -0.80 1.67 -7.02
CA VAL A 91 -2.12 1.17 -7.44
C VAL A 91 -3.22 1.64 -6.49
N LEU A 92 -4.37 2.01 -7.06
CA LEU A 92 -5.56 2.42 -6.32
C LEU A 92 -6.60 1.29 -6.30
N VAL A 93 -6.89 0.79 -5.10
CA VAL A 93 -7.75 -0.38 -4.90
C VAL A 93 -8.69 -0.22 -3.71
N THR A 94 -9.69 -1.08 -3.63
CA THR A 94 -10.34 -1.48 -2.38
C THR A 94 -10.01 -2.94 -2.12
N VAL A 95 -10.27 -3.42 -0.90
CA VAL A 95 -10.09 -4.82 -0.54
C VAL A 95 -11.42 -5.44 -0.19
N THR A 96 -11.71 -6.62 -0.73
CA THR A 96 -12.96 -7.33 -0.46
C THR A 96 -12.72 -8.82 -0.29
N GLN A 97 -13.65 -9.51 0.36
CA GLN A 97 -13.58 -10.95 0.54
C GLN A 97 -14.47 -11.64 -0.48
N VAL A 98 -13.90 -12.57 -1.24
CA VAL A 98 -14.66 -13.45 -2.15
C VAL A 98 -14.96 -14.78 -1.45
N PRO A 99 -16.21 -15.28 -1.54
CA PRO A 99 -16.57 -16.59 -0.99
C PRO A 99 -15.71 -17.71 -1.58
N ALA A 100 -15.51 -18.76 -0.77
CA ALA A 100 -14.87 -19.97 -1.24
C ALA A 100 -15.73 -20.65 -2.32
N THR A 101 -15.12 -21.01 -3.44
CA THR A 101 -15.81 -21.69 -4.55
C THR A 101 -15.72 -23.22 -4.47
N LYS A 102 -14.86 -23.76 -3.60
CA LYS A 102 -14.64 -25.20 -3.43
C LYS A 102 -14.97 -25.65 -2.00
N PRO A 103 -15.56 -26.85 -1.81
CA PRO A 103 -15.76 -27.43 -0.49
C PRO A 103 -14.44 -27.48 0.30
N GLY A 104 -14.47 -26.98 1.55
CA GLY A 104 -13.30 -26.95 2.45
C GLY A 104 -12.30 -25.81 2.23
N ALA A 105 -12.51 -24.96 1.21
CA ALA A 105 -11.69 -23.75 1.04
C ALA A 105 -12.19 -22.60 1.93
N HIS A 106 -11.28 -21.69 2.31
CA HIS A 106 -11.61 -20.48 3.05
C HIS A 106 -11.84 -19.30 2.09
N PRO A 107 -12.71 -18.34 2.44
CA PRO A 107 -12.87 -17.11 1.68
C PRO A 107 -11.54 -16.35 1.54
N ALA A 108 -11.29 -15.81 0.35
CA ALA A 108 -10.03 -15.13 0.04
C ALA A 108 -10.23 -13.62 0.00
N TRP A 109 -9.23 -12.87 0.48
CA TRP A 109 -9.18 -11.42 0.27
C TRP A 109 -8.58 -11.14 -1.11
N VAL A 110 -9.21 -10.22 -1.85
CA VAL A 110 -8.78 -9.80 -3.18
C VAL A 110 -8.82 -8.29 -3.28
N TRP A 111 -7.93 -7.74 -4.11
CA TRP A 111 -7.99 -6.35 -4.52
C TRP A 111 -9.10 -6.15 -5.55
N LYS A 112 -9.73 -4.98 -5.52
CA LYS A 112 -10.60 -4.49 -6.58
C LYS A 112 -10.13 -3.12 -6.99
N GLN A 113 -10.00 -2.89 -8.29
CA GLN A 113 -9.63 -1.56 -8.77
C GLN A 113 -10.76 -0.59 -8.46
N VAL A 114 -10.40 0.58 -7.93
CA VAL A 114 -11.33 1.71 -7.86
C VAL A 114 -11.51 2.23 -9.28
N THR A 115 -12.72 2.20 -9.83
CA THR A 115 -13.02 2.73 -11.18
C THR A 115 -13.70 4.09 -11.16
N ASP A 116 -14.18 4.54 -10.00
CA ASP A 116 -14.78 5.85 -9.84
C ASP A 116 -13.74 6.96 -10.06
N MET A 117 -13.97 7.80 -11.06
CA MET A 117 -13.04 8.88 -11.44
C MET A 117 -13.00 10.00 -10.41
N GLY A 118 -14.09 10.26 -9.68
CA GLY A 118 -14.12 11.24 -8.61
C GLY A 118 -13.21 10.84 -7.45
N ILE A 119 -13.25 9.56 -7.07
CA ILE A 119 -12.34 9.01 -6.04
C ILE A 119 -10.89 9.06 -6.54
N ARG A 120 -10.63 8.60 -7.77
CA ARG A 120 -9.28 8.62 -8.37
C ARG A 120 -8.67 10.01 -8.33
N ASN A 121 -9.40 11.02 -8.80
CA ASN A 121 -8.91 12.40 -8.86
C ASN A 121 -8.59 12.97 -7.47
N LYS A 122 -9.37 12.62 -6.44
CA LYS A 122 -9.08 13.04 -5.06
C LYS A 122 -7.83 12.40 -4.50
N VAL A 123 -7.62 11.12 -4.77
CA VAL A 123 -6.39 10.45 -4.33
C VAL A 123 -5.16 10.97 -5.08
N ILE A 124 -5.28 11.30 -6.36
CA ILE A 124 -4.23 11.98 -7.13
C ILE A 124 -3.93 13.35 -6.51
N ALA A 125 -4.96 14.16 -6.24
CA ALA A 125 -4.80 15.46 -5.60
C ALA A 125 -4.11 15.37 -4.22
N TYR A 126 -4.44 14.35 -3.43
CA TYR A 126 -3.73 14.06 -2.19
C TYR A 126 -2.24 13.76 -2.43
N ALA A 127 -1.92 12.90 -3.41
CA ALA A 127 -0.54 12.56 -3.74
C ALA A 127 0.26 13.79 -4.20
N ASP A 128 -0.32 14.61 -5.07
CA ASP A 128 0.29 15.86 -5.55
C ASP A 128 0.55 16.83 -4.38
N GLN A 129 -0.42 17.00 -3.47
CA GLN A 129 -0.25 17.85 -2.28
C GLN A 129 0.85 17.32 -1.35
N ARG A 130 0.90 16.00 -1.14
CA ARG A 130 1.92 15.35 -0.32
C ARG A 130 3.30 15.56 -0.91
N ASP A 131 3.46 15.33 -2.20
CA ASP A 131 4.77 15.38 -2.87
C ASP A 131 5.27 16.83 -2.94
N ALA A 132 4.40 17.80 -3.22
CA ALA A 132 4.74 19.23 -3.14
C ALA A 132 5.19 19.67 -1.73
N ALA A 133 4.59 19.12 -0.68
CA ALA A 133 5.00 19.39 0.70
C ALA A 133 6.38 18.80 1.03
N VAL A 134 6.71 17.64 0.47
CA VAL A 134 8.05 17.04 0.59
C VAL A 134 9.09 17.89 -0.14
N ASP A 135 8.82 18.32 -1.37
CA ASP A 135 9.73 19.17 -2.14
C ASP A 135 9.99 20.50 -1.45
N ALA A 136 8.94 21.13 -0.90
CA ALA A 136 9.08 22.36 -0.12
C ALA A 136 9.93 22.15 1.15
N ALA A 137 9.77 21.03 1.85
CA ALA A 137 10.59 20.69 3.01
C ALA A 137 12.06 20.43 2.64
N VAL A 138 12.33 19.78 1.50
CA VAL A 138 13.69 19.57 0.99
C VAL A 138 14.34 20.91 0.61
N ALA A 139 13.60 21.80 -0.07
CA ALA A 139 14.10 23.12 -0.44
C ALA A 139 14.37 24.04 0.77
N ALA A 140 13.63 23.84 1.88
CA ALA A 140 13.81 24.58 3.13
C ALA A 140 14.90 23.99 4.03
N ALA A 141 15.45 22.82 3.71
CA ALA A 141 16.51 22.21 4.50
C ALA A 141 17.78 23.07 4.42
N PRO A 142 18.44 23.37 5.56
CA PRO A 142 19.66 24.16 5.56
C PRO A 142 20.75 23.44 4.77
N SER A 143 21.41 24.15 3.84
CA SER A 143 22.64 23.65 3.21
C SER A 143 23.79 23.78 4.20
N PHE A 144 24.55 22.70 4.38
CA PHE A 144 25.81 22.73 5.11
C PHE A 144 26.91 22.95 4.08
N ASP A 145 27.25 24.22 3.83
CA ASP A 145 28.50 24.60 3.14
C ASP A 145 29.72 24.40 4.06
#